data_AF-A0A3E0UI57-F1
#
_entry.id   AF-A0A3E0UI57-F1
#
_cell.length_a   1.000
_cell.length_b   1.000
_cell.length_c   1.000
_cell.angle_alpha   90.00
_cell.angle_beta   90.00
_cell.angle_gamma   90.00
#
_symmetry.space_group_name_H-M   'P 1'
#
loop_
_entity.id
_entity.type
_entity.pdbx_description
1 polymer ?
#
loop_
_entity_poly.entity_id
_entity_poly.type
_entity_poly.pdbx_seq_one_letter_code
_entity_poly.pdbx_strand_id
1 'polypeptide(L)'
;MVVLGVPFLIWAITGLYMVTINIHYIHGDSLVYNHQTTITPSDIRLPIKELARRYPNIQSFTIAMLIDKPVYQLTMESSEKHGDGSHTINSNQTLLVDAQTGEQLSPLSKASALAVASYEYTGEGEVTSVELITENAPFELSARHLPVWRIDYQGLDGASIYVSVLTGQVVTKRHNYWRIFDYFFRFHLMDYQDGEADNQLLFWTIIASLLAVFSGTVLLYFCMKSRMKSRMTPRIKSRKELLDLKPNLRQDHQPNTDSVYSSSAQQGESHAMD
;
A
#
# COMPACT_ATOMS: atom_id res chain seq x y z
N MET A 1 -4.85 27.30 -1.65
CA MET A 1 -5.70 26.12 -1.94
C MET A 1 -4.97 25.08 -2.77
N VAL A 2 -4.34 25.43 -3.90
CA VAL A 2 -3.59 24.47 -4.75
C VAL A 2 -2.46 23.74 -3.99
N VAL A 3 -1.72 24.46 -3.14
CA VAL A 3 -0.59 23.92 -2.34
C VAL A 3 -1.00 22.80 -1.38
N LEU A 4 -2.25 22.80 -0.89
CA LEU A 4 -2.77 21.75 0.00
C LEU A 4 -3.59 20.70 -0.75
N GLY A 5 -4.23 21.08 -1.86
CA GLY A 5 -5.09 20.19 -2.64
C GLY A 5 -4.32 19.17 -3.47
N VAL A 6 -3.17 19.55 -4.04
CA VAL A 6 -2.38 18.65 -4.90
C VAL A 6 -1.79 17.47 -4.12
N PRO A 7 -1.12 17.64 -2.96
CA PRO A 7 -0.62 16.51 -2.17
C PRO A 7 -1.73 15.57 -1.70
N PHE A 8 -2.88 16.13 -1.32
CA PHE A 8 -4.05 15.35 -0.91
C PHE A 8 -4.64 14.54 -2.07
N LEU A 9 -4.69 15.12 -3.28
CA LEU A 9 -5.16 14.43 -4.48
C LEU A 9 -4.21 13.29 -4.89
N ILE A 10 -2.90 13.53 -4.85
CA ILE A 10 -1.89 12.48 -5.09
C ILE A 10 -2.07 11.37 -4.07
N TRP A 11 -2.14 11.71 -2.77
CA TRP A 11 -2.35 10.76 -1.69
C TRP A 11 -3.63 9.91 -1.88
N ALA A 12 -4.75 10.53 -2.27
CA ALA A 12 -6.01 9.85 -2.50
C ALA A 12 -5.96 8.91 -3.72
N ILE A 13 -5.36 9.35 -4.83
CA ILE A 13 -5.23 8.55 -6.06
C ILE A 13 -4.30 7.36 -5.82
N THR A 14 -3.16 7.58 -5.16
CA THR A 14 -2.21 6.49 -4.88
C THR A 14 -2.79 5.49 -3.90
N GLY A 15 -3.51 5.96 -2.86
CA GLY A 15 -4.20 5.09 -1.92
C GLY A 15 -5.30 4.25 -2.58
N LEU A 16 -6.09 4.86 -3.47
CA LEU A 16 -7.11 4.14 -4.24
C LEU A 16 -6.49 3.03 -5.09
N TYR A 17 -5.42 3.33 -5.81
CA TYR A 17 -4.69 2.35 -6.62
C TYR A 17 -4.30 1.13 -5.77
N MET A 18 -3.68 1.35 -4.61
CA MET A 18 -3.21 0.27 -3.73
C MET A 18 -4.30 -0.65 -3.22
N VAL A 19 -5.49 -0.11 -2.96
CA VAL A 19 -6.63 -0.93 -2.51
C VAL A 19 -7.27 -1.70 -3.67
N THR A 20 -7.18 -1.17 -4.90
CA THR A 20 -7.81 -1.80 -6.08
C THR A 20 -6.98 -2.93 -6.68
N ILE A 21 -5.65 -2.90 -6.54
CA ILE A 21 -4.77 -3.92 -7.13
C ILE A 21 -4.54 -5.08 -6.15
N ASN A 22 -4.56 -6.31 -6.68
CA ASN A 22 -4.31 -7.49 -5.88
C ASN A 22 -2.84 -7.56 -5.44
N ILE A 23 -2.62 -7.62 -4.13
CA ILE A 23 -1.27 -7.62 -3.54
C ILE A 23 -0.44 -8.85 -3.91
N HIS A 24 -1.06 -10.03 -4.07
CA HIS A 24 -0.37 -11.26 -4.47
C HIS A 24 0.14 -11.20 -5.91
N TYR A 25 -0.61 -10.51 -6.79
CA TYR A 25 -0.16 -10.24 -8.15
C TYR A 25 1.06 -9.32 -8.16
N ILE A 26 1.05 -8.26 -7.34
CA ILE A 26 2.17 -7.31 -7.22
C ILE A 26 3.41 -7.97 -6.64
N HIS A 27 3.25 -8.87 -5.67
CA HIS A 27 4.38 -9.61 -5.11
C HIS A 27 4.93 -10.67 -6.09
N GLY A 28 4.23 -10.90 -7.21
CA GLY A 28 4.60 -11.92 -8.17
C GLY A 28 4.66 -13.29 -7.51
N ASP A 29 3.75 -13.60 -6.59
CA ASP A 29 3.74 -14.91 -5.90
C ASP A 29 3.74 -16.05 -6.92
N SER A 30 3.05 -15.85 -8.04
CA SER A 30 3.01 -16.76 -9.18
C SER A 30 4.25 -16.78 -10.08
N LEU A 31 5.17 -15.81 -10.01
CA LEU A 31 6.35 -15.70 -10.91
C LEU A 31 7.42 -16.76 -10.65
N VAL A 32 7.38 -17.40 -9.49
CA VAL A 32 8.35 -18.43 -9.10
C VAL A 32 7.61 -19.62 -8.53
N TYR A 33 7.87 -20.82 -9.05
CA TYR A 33 7.33 -22.05 -8.50
C TYR A 33 8.27 -22.58 -7.42
N ASN A 34 7.85 -22.55 -6.17
CA ASN A 34 8.64 -23.15 -5.09
C ASN A 34 8.52 -24.68 -5.18
N HIS A 35 9.49 -25.31 -5.83
CA HIS A 35 9.61 -26.76 -5.90
C HIS A 35 9.94 -27.29 -4.49
N GLN A 36 8.90 -27.69 -3.75
CA GLN A 36 9.07 -28.39 -2.48
C GLN A 36 9.50 -29.84 -2.73
N THR A 37 10.72 -30.03 -3.24
CA THR A 37 11.28 -31.36 -3.43
C THR A 37 11.67 -31.93 -2.07
N THR A 38 11.04 -33.04 -1.69
CA THR A 38 11.34 -33.71 -0.43
C THR A 38 12.72 -34.35 -0.52
N ILE A 39 13.62 -33.99 0.38
CA ILE A 39 14.97 -34.57 0.45
C ILE A 39 14.85 -35.97 1.04
N THR A 40 15.16 -37.00 0.27
CA THR A 40 15.20 -38.37 0.77
C THR A 40 16.62 -38.68 1.26
N PRO A 41 16.80 -39.34 2.42
CA PRO A 41 18.14 -39.69 2.92
C PRO A 41 19.00 -40.51 1.93
N SER A 42 18.38 -41.22 0.99
CA SER A 42 19.06 -41.97 -0.09
C SER A 42 19.76 -41.08 -1.12
N ASP A 43 19.38 -39.80 -1.22
CA ASP A 43 19.90 -38.86 -2.20
C ASP A 43 21.25 -38.28 -1.76
N ILE A 44 21.56 -38.41 -0.47
CA ILE A 44 22.80 -37.97 0.17
C ILE A 44 23.78 -39.14 0.21
N ARG A 45 24.83 -39.05 -0.62
CA ARG A 45 25.87 -40.09 -0.69
C ARG A 45 27.10 -39.76 0.14
N LEU A 46 27.33 -38.48 0.46
CA LEU A 46 28.47 -38.05 1.25
C LEU A 46 28.12 -38.09 2.76
N PRO A 47 28.76 -38.95 3.57
CA PRO A 47 28.54 -38.95 5.00
C PRO A 47 29.12 -37.68 5.66
N ILE A 48 28.39 -37.13 6.63
CA ILE A 48 28.76 -35.89 7.37
C ILE A 48 30.19 -35.96 7.94
N LYS A 49 30.65 -37.16 8.35
CA LYS A 49 32.00 -37.36 8.87
C LYS A 49 33.10 -37.04 7.85
N GLU A 50 32.85 -37.33 6.57
CA GLU A 50 33.80 -37.04 5.50
C GLU A 50 33.76 -35.55 5.11
N LEU A 51 32.57 -34.95 5.16
CA LEU A 51 32.40 -33.51 4.99
C LEU A 51 33.15 -32.71 6.07
N ALA A 52 33.03 -33.11 7.33
CA ALA A 52 33.75 -32.47 8.45
C ALA A 52 35.28 -32.64 8.38
N ARG A 53 35.76 -33.72 7.75
CA ARG A 53 37.20 -33.89 7.46
C ARG A 53 37.68 -32.94 6.37
N ARG A 54 36.88 -32.75 5.32
CA ARG A 54 37.21 -31.87 4.20
C ARG A 54 37.14 -30.38 4.58
N TYR A 55 36.24 -30.04 5.49
CA TYR A 55 36.00 -28.68 5.95
C TYR A 55 36.01 -28.62 7.50
N PRO A 56 37.20 -28.52 8.13
CA PRO A 56 37.32 -28.61 9.58
C PRO A 56 36.80 -27.38 10.35
N ASN A 57 36.53 -26.26 9.67
CA ASN A 57 36.14 -24.97 10.29
C ASN A 57 34.63 -24.66 10.12
N ILE A 58 33.78 -25.68 9.91
CA ILE A 58 32.33 -25.48 9.79
C ILE A 58 31.74 -25.16 11.16
N GLN A 59 30.99 -24.06 11.27
CA GLN A 59 30.18 -23.74 12.46
C GLN A 59 28.80 -24.40 12.38
N SER A 60 28.16 -24.34 11.21
CA SER A 60 26.84 -24.95 10.98
C SER A 60 26.71 -25.43 9.54
N PHE A 61 25.86 -26.42 9.32
CA PHE A 61 25.49 -26.86 7.98
C PHE A 61 23.97 -26.97 7.85
N THR A 62 23.47 -26.64 6.68
CA THR A 62 22.06 -26.83 6.28
C THR A 62 22.03 -27.64 5.00
N ILE A 63 21.03 -28.49 4.84
CA ILE A 63 20.80 -29.24 3.60
C ILE A 63 19.72 -28.52 2.82
N ALA A 64 20.01 -28.22 1.56
CA ALA A 64 19.08 -27.58 0.63
C ALA A 64 19.04 -28.35 -0.69
N MET A 65 18.10 -27.97 -1.56
CA MET A 65 18.03 -28.46 -2.93
C MET A 65 18.45 -27.34 -3.89
N LEU A 66 19.22 -27.69 -4.91
CA LEU A 66 19.60 -26.83 -6.03
C LEU A 66 19.21 -27.55 -7.32
N ILE A 67 18.07 -27.19 -7.94
CA ILE A 67 17.57 -27.83 -9.17
C ILE A 67 17.49 -29.36 -8.99
N ASP A 68 16.70 -29.81 -8.01
CA ASP A 68 16.56 -31.24 -7.63
C ASP A 68 17.85 -31.97 -7.23
N LYS A 69 18.95 -31.25 -6.98
CA LYS A 69 20.19 -31.83 -6.44
C LYS A 69 20.37 -31.46 -4.98
N PRO A 70 20.61 -32.43 -4.08
CA PRO A 70 20.89 -32.11 -2.69
C PRO A 70 22.26 -31.44 -2.57
N VAL A 71 22.29 -30.32 -1.85
CA VAL A 71 23.48 -29.52 -1.60
C VAL A 71 23.62 -29.19 -0.12
N TYR A 72 24.86 -29.13 0.36
CA TYR A 72 25.21 -28.64 1.67
C TYR A 72 25.53 -27.15 1.62
N GLN A 73 24.84 -26.37 2.45
CA GLN A 73 25.18 -24.99 2.76
C GLN A 73 25.97 -24.97 4.07
N LEU A 74 27.25 -24.65 3.98
CA LEU A 74 28.17 -24.60 5.10
C LEU A 74 28.37 -23.15 5.52
N THR A 75 28.21 -22.87 6.81
CA THR A 75 28.63 -21.59 7.39
C THR A 75 29.96 -21.80 8.07
N MET A 76 30.98 -21.06 7.63
CA MET A 76 32.32 -21.09 8.19
C MET A 76 32.68 -19.74 8.79
N GLU A 77 33.48 -19.77 9.85
CA GLU A 77 34.09 -18.55 10.38
C GLU A 77 35.24 -18.15 9.47
N SER A 78 35.13 -16.97 8.85
CA SER A 78 36.24 -16.36 8.13
C SER A 78 36.74 -15.17 8.93
N SER A 79 38.03 -15.21 9.25
CA SER A 79 38.72 -14.10 9.90
C SER A 79 39.54 -13.40 8.82
N GLU A 80 38.94 -12.39 8.19
CA GLU A 80 39.65 -11.57 7.21
C GLU A 80 40.36 -10.42 7.93
N LYS A 81 41.66 -10.32 7.71
CA LYS A 81 42.46 -9.17 8.15
C LYS A 81 42.23 -8.04 7.17
N HIS A 82 41.63 -6.96 7.64
CA HIS A 82 41.49 -5.75 6.83
C HIS A 82 42.89 -5.20 6.49
N GLY A 83 43.07 -4.62 5.30
CA GLY A 83 44.36 -4.25 4.70
C GLY A 83 45.25 -3.27 5.49
N ASP A 84 44.76 -2.75 6.63
CA ASP A 84 45.48 -1.91 7.59
C ASP A 84 46.03 -2.70 8.79
N GLY A 85 45.79 -4.01 8.88
CA GLY A 85 46.32 -4.88 9.95
C GLY A 85 45.78 -4.62 11.36
N SER A 86 45.05 -3.52 11.59
CA SER A 86 44.52 -3.11 12.90
C SER A 86 43.13 -3.67 13.23
N HIS A 87 42.37 -4.15 12.24
CA HIS A 87 41.00 -4.64 12.43
C HIS A 87 40.80 -6.01 11.79
N THR A 88 40.60 -7.01 12.62
CA THR A 88 40.14 -8.35 12.22
C THR A 88 38.61 -8.31 12.19
N ILE A 89 38.02 -8.48 11.02
CA ILE A 89 36.56 -8.62 10.90
C ILE A 89 36.28 -10.11 10.87
N ASN A 90 35.60 -10.61 11.91
CA ASN A 90 35.04 -11.95 11.89
C ASN A 90 33.75 -11.89 11.06
N SER A 91 33.77 -12.52 9.89
CA SER A 91 32.62 -12.62 9.01
C SER A 91 32.28 -14.08 8.78
N ASN A 92 30.98 -14.38 8.75
CA ASN A 92 30.52 -15.72 8.44
C ASN A 92 30.47 -15.87 6.92
N GLN A 93 31.27 -16.79 6.39
CA GLN A 93 31.28 -17.10 4.96
C GLN A 93 30.39 -18.32 4.71
N THR A 94 29.47 -18.19 3.75
CA THR A 94 28.62 -19.30 3.31
C THR A 94 29.23 -19.99 2.09
N LEU A 95 29.30 -21.32 2.12
CA LEU A 95 29.81 -22.15 1.04
C LEU A 95 28.75 -23.17 0.61
N LEU A 96 28.58 -23.35 -0.69
CA LEU A 96 27.73 -24.39 -1.28
C LEU A 96 28.58 -25.56 -1.75
N VAL A 97 28.20 -26.76 -1.35
CA VAL A 97 28.90 -28.01 -1.65
C VAL A 97 27.90 -29.06 -2.13
N ASP A 98 28.26 -29.85 -3.15
CA ASP A 98 27.45 -30.96 -3.63
C ASP A 98 27.36 -32.07 -2.56
N ALA A 99 26.14 -32.52 -2.22
CA ALA A 99 25.94 -33.52 -1.17
C ALA A 99 26.25 -34.97 -1.59
N GLN A 100 26.59 -35.20 -2.86
CA GLN A 100 26.99 -36.50 -3.39
C GLN A 100 28.51 -36.60 -3.56
N THR A 101 29.15 -35.58 -4.14
CA THR A 101 30.59 -35.58 -4.42
C THR A 101 31.42 -34.85 -3.36
N GLY A 102 30.81 -33.92 -2.65
CA GLY A 102 31.49 -32.99 -1.76
C GLY A 102 32.33 -31.94 -2.51
N GLU A 103 32.06 -31.73 -3.79
CA GLU A 103 32.69 -30.68 -4.59
C GLU A 103 32.08 -29.32 -4.27
N GLN A 104 32.92 -28.29 -4.19
CA GLN A 104 32.47 -26.93 -3.95
C GLN A 104 31.79 -26.34 -5.19
N LEU A 105 30.55 -25.90 -5.05
CA LEU A 105 29.73 -25.32 -6.13
C LEU A 105 29.72 -23.78 -6.10
N SER A 106 29.98 -23.16 -4.93
CA SER A 106 30.04 -21.70 -4.80
C SER A 106 31.47 -21.17 -5.02
N PRO A 107 31.66 -19.97 -5.60
CA PRO A 107 30.63 -19.05 -6.08
C PRO A 107 29.94 -19.57 -7.35
N LEU A 108 28.62 -19.44 -7.39
CA LEU A 108 27.81 -19.96 -8.48
C LEU A 108 28.17 -19.27 -9.80
N SER A 109 28.42 -20.07 -10.85
CA SER A 109 28.68 -19.54 -12.19
C SER A 109 27.44 -18.88 -12.79
N LYS A 110 27.64 -17.97 -13.75
CA LYS A 110 26.56 -17.36 -14.53
C LYS A 110 25.62 -18.41 -15.15
N ALA A 111 26.18 -19.49 -15.70
CA ALA A 111 25.40 -20.55 -16.34
C ALA A 111 24.54 -21.31 -15.31
N SER A 112 25.10 -21.61 -14.15
CA SER A 112 24.37 -22.27 -13.06
C SER A 112 23.28 -21.37 -12.48
N ALA A 113 23.54 -20.07 -12.33
CA ALA A 113 22.53 -19.10 -11.88
C ALA A 113 21.37 -18.96 -12.88
N LEU A 114 21.67 -18.96 -14.19
CA LEU A 114 20.65 -18.97 -15.23
C LEU A 114 19.82 -20.26 -15.22
N ALA A 115 20.45 -21.42 -14.97
CA ALA A 115 19.74 -22.68 -14.83
C ALA A 115 18.80 -22.68 -13.62
N VAL A 116 19.22 -22.14 -12.47
CA VAL A 116 18.36 -21.96 -11.29
C VAL A 116 17.19 -21.04 -11.62
N ALA A 117 17.49 -19.86 -12.19
CA ALA A 117 16.46 -18.89 -12.53
C ALA A 117 15.43 -19.47 -13.52
N SER A 118 15.87 -20.24 -14.52
CA SER A 118 14.99 -20.86 -15.52
C SER A 118 14.17 -22.01 -14.96
N TYR A 119 14.70 -22.74 -13.98
CA TYR A 119 13.98 -23.81 -13.30
C TYR A 119 12.87 -23.27 -12.40
N GLU A 120 13.14 -22.15 -11.73
CA GLU A 120 12.22 -21.53 -10.78
C GLU A 120 11.20 -20.60 -11.46
N TYR A 121 11.55 -19.98 -12.60
CA TYR A 121 10.69 -19.02 -13.31
C TYR A 121 9.51 -19.69 -14.01
N THR A 122 8.30 -19.16 -13.77
CA THR A 122 7.05 -19.66 -14.37
C THR A 122 6.57 -18.84 -15.57
N GLY A 123 7.19 -17.67 -15.81
CA GLY A 123 6.76 -16.77 -16.86
C GLY A 123 7.27 -17.16 -18.24
N GLU A 124 6.63 -16.60 -19.27
CA GLU A 124 7.06 -16.73 -20.65
C GLU A 124 7.94 -15.52 -21.00
N GLY A 125 9.24 -15.72 -21.17
CA GLY A 125 10.16 -14.65 -21.49
C GLY A 125 11.58 -15.15 -21.72
N GLU A 126 12.27 -14.56 -22.71
CA GLU A 126 13.68 -14.83 -22.94
C GLU A 126 14.55 -13.99 -22.00
N VAL A 127 15.71 -14.53 -21.59
CA VAL A 127 16.66 -13.81 -20.75
C VAL A 127 17.27 -12.66 -21.55
N THR A 128 17.07 -11.43 -21.06
CA THR A 128 17.60 -10.20 -21.68
C THR A 128 18.99 -9.88 -21.16
N SER A 129 19.19 -9.95 -19.84
CA SER A 129 20.46 -9.62 -19.18
C SER A 129 20.72 -10.51 -17.98
N VAL A 130 22.01 -10.74 -17.71
CA VAL A 130 22.48 -11.41 -16.50
C VAL A 130 23.68 -10.66 -15.96
N GLU A 131 23.52 -10.09 -14.78
CA GLU A 131 24.48 -9.20 -14.13
C GLU A 131 24.85 -9.72 -12.73
N LEU A 132 26.13 -9.63 -12.37
CA LEU A 132 26.60 -9.95 -11.02
C LEU A 132 26.62 -8.66 -10.19
N ILE A 133 25.87 -8.66 -9.10
CA ILE A 133 25.82 -7.55 -8.15
C ILE A 133 26.55 -7.99 -6.88
N THR A 134 27.74 -7.44 -6.66
CA THR A 134 28.57 -7.69 -5.46
C THR A 134 28.46 -6.56 -4.44
N GLU A 135 28.28 -5.33 -4.91
CA GLU A 135 28.24 -4.11 -4.12
C GLU A 135 27.08 -3.23 -4.60
N ASN A 136 26.66 -2.26 -3.78
CA ASN A 136 25.59 -1.31 -4.11
C ASN A 136 24.30 -1.99 -4.56
N ALA A 137 23.64 -2.70 -3.63
CA ALA A 137 22.36 -3.33 -3.91
C ALA A 137 21.35 -2.28 -4.40
N PRO A 138 20.59 -2.58 -5.49
CA PRO A 138 19.50 -1.71 -5.90
C PRO A 138 18.47 -1.62 -4.78
N PHE A 139 17.70 -0.53 -4.73
CA PHE A 139 16.67 -0.28 -3.71
C PHE A 139 15.73 -1.48 -3.47
N GLU A 140 15.43 -2.22 -4.54
CA GLU A 140 14.54 -3.37 -4.50
C GLU A 140 15.16 -4.64 -3.87
N LEU A 141 16.46 -4.64 -3.56
CA LEU A 141 17.22 -5.75 -2.98
C LEU A 141 17.89 -5.34 -1.65
N SER A 142 17.71 -6.13 -0.61
CA SER A 142 18.45 -5.93 0.65
C SER A 142 19.93 -6.29 0.49
N ALA A 143 20.82 -5.38 0.90
CA ALA A 143 22.27 -5.56 0.85
C ALA A 143 22.79 -6.81 1.57
N ARG A 144 22.03 -7.35 2.53
CA ARG A 144 22.36 -8.58 3.27
C ARG A 144 22.46 -9.83 2.38
N HIS A 145 21.87 -9.80 1.19
CA HIS A 145 21.83 -10.94 0.27
C HIS A 145 23.00 -10.92 -0.73
N LEU A 146 23.78 -9.84 -0.79
CA LEU A 146 24.93 -9.75 -1.68
C LEU A 146 25.99 -10.79 -1.30
N PRO A 147 26.72 -11.34 -2.28
CA PRO A 147 26.60 -11.12 -3.72
C PRO A 147 25.46 -11.94 -4.38
N VAL A 148 24.80 -11.34 -5.38
CA VAL A 148 23.69 -11.96 -6.14
C VAL A 148 23.86 -11.83 -7.64
N TRP A 149 23.36 -12.82 -8.39
CA TRP A 149 23.09 -12.71 -9.82
C TRP A 149 21.70 -12.15 -10.04
N ARG A 150 21.59 -11.09 -10.85
CA ARG A 150 20.33 -10.56 -11.36
C ARG A 150 20.11 -11.08 -12.78
N ILE A 151 18.98 -11.72 -13.01
CA ILE A 151 18.54 -12.24 -14.31
C ILE A 151 17.28 -11.48 -14.71
N ASP A 152 17.33 -10.72 -15.80
CA ASP A 152 16.17 -10.01 -16.33
C ASP A 152 15.57 -10.75 -17.53
N TYR A 153 14.23 -10.78 -17.57
CA TYR A 153 13.45 -11.43 -18.61
C TYR A 153 12.72 -10.41 -19.47
N GLN A 154 12.61 -10.71 -20.76
CA GLN A 154 11.82 -9.96 -21.71
C GLN A 154 10.34 -10.26 -21.49
N GLY A 155 9.51 -9.22 -21.51
CA GLY A 155 8.05 -9.35 -21.42
C GLY A 155 7.41 -8.04 -21.00
N LEU A 156 6.08 -7.96 -21.10
CA LEU A 156 5.31 -6.80 -20.61
C LEU A 156 5.57 -6.57 -19.11
N ASP A 157 5.74 -7.66 -18.37
CA ASP A 157 5.94 -7.63 -16.93
C ASP A 157 7.40 -7.30 -16.55
N GLY A 158 8.37 -7.49 -17.45
CA GLY A 158 9.79 -7.18 -17.21
C GLY A 158 10.33 -7.78 -15.91
N ALA A 159 10.18 -9.10 -15.75
CA ALA A 159 10.55 -9.80 -14.53
C ALA A 159 12.07 -9.83 -14.31
N SER A 160 12.49 -9.70 -13.07
CA SER A 160 13.88 -9.78 -12.63
C SER A 160 13.97 -10.75 -11.45
N ILE A 161 14.79 -11.79 -11.60
CA ILE A 161 15.03 -12.81 -10.58
C ILE A 161 16.42 -12.63 -10.02
N TYR A 162 16.54 -12.67 -8.69
CA TYR A 162 17.81 -12.52 -7.99
C TYR A 162 18.18 -13.86 -7.35
N VAL A 163 19.31 -14.42 -7.76
CA VAL A 163 19.84 -15.69 -7.26
C VAL A 163 21.09 -15.42 -6.45
N SER A 164 21.17 -15.93 -5.22
CA SER A 164 22.39 -15.81 -4.41
C SER A 164 23.55 -16.57 -5.05
N VAL A 165 24.71 -15.92 -5.14
CA VAL A 165 25.94 -16.55 -5.64
C VAL A 165 26.46 -17.60 -4.67
N LEU A 166 26.19 -17.42 -3.37
CA LEU A 166 26.70 -18.28 -2.30
C LEU A 166 25.80 -19.46 -2.02
N THR A 167 24.49 -19.29 -2.03
CA THR A 167 23.54 -20.38 -1.69
C THR A 167 22.86 -21.00 -2.89
N GLY A 168 22.88 -20.33 -4.05
CA GLY A 168 22.14 -20.74 -5.25
C GLY A 168 20.62 -20.66 -5.11
N GLN A 169 20.11 -20.00 -4.07
CA GLN A 169 18.67 -19.81 -3.88
C GLN A 169 18.19 -18.50 -4.51
N VAL A 170 16.93 -18.50 -4.97
CA VAL A 170 16.25 -17.27 -5.37
C VAL A 170 15.94 -16.45 -4.11
N VAL A 171 16.60 -15.30 -3.96
CA VAL A 171 16.48 -14.44 -2.76
C VAL A 171 15.35 -13.44 -2.88
N THR A 172 15.10 -12.92 -4.08
CA THR A 172 14.01 -12.01 -4.35
C THR A 172 13.61 -12.07 -5.82
N LYS A 173 12.38 -11.64 -6.08
CA LYS A 173 11.78 -11.54 -7.40
C LYS A 173 11.12 -10.17 -7.55
N ARG A 174 11.26 -9.58 -8.72
CA ARG A 174 10.75 -8.24 -9.05
C ARG A 174 10.15 -8.26 -10.44
N HIS A 175 9.21 -7.37 -10.68
CA HIS A 175 8.65 -7.12 -12.00
C HIS A 175 8.10 -5.69 -12.04
N ASN A 176 7.74 -5.21 -13.23
CA ASN A 176 7.40 -3.82 -13.47
C ASN A 176 6.20 -3.32 -12.64
N TYR A 177 5.16 -4.13 -12.47
CA TYR A 177 4.01 -3.72 -11.65
C TYR A 177 4.37 -3.56 -10.16
N TRP A 178 5.30 -4.37 -9.65
CA TRP A 178 5.87 -4.14 -8.31
C TRP A 178 6.58 -2.80 -8.26
N ARG A 179 7.50 -2.52 -9.19
CA ARG A 179 8.24 -1.24 -9.21
C ARG A 179 7.31 -0.02 -9.27
N ILE A 180 6.23 -0.11 -10.05
CA ILE A 180 5.19 0.93 -10.10
C ILE A 180 4.49 1.04 -8.75
N PHE A 181 4.11 -0.08 -8.13
CA PHE A 181 3.52 -0.06 -6.80
C PHE A 181 4.44 0.59 -5.77
N ASP A 182 5.76 0.34 -5.79
CA ASP A 182 6.73 0.97 -4.90
C ASP A 182 6.77 2.50 -5.10
N TYR A 183 6.69 3.00 -6.33
CA TYR A 183 6.58 4.44 -6.57
C TYR A 183 5.27 5.02 -6.03
N PHE A 184 4.14 4.34 -6.24
CA PHE A 184 2.87 4.75 -5.68
C PHE A 184 2.90 4.74 -4.14
N PHE A 185 3.63 3.79 -3.55
CA PHE A 185 3.83 3.68 -2.10
C PHE A 185 4.56 4.90 -1.56
N ARG A 186 5.66 5.24 -2.21
CA ARG A 186 6.49 6.42 -1.92
C ARG A 186 5.67 7.71 -1.99
N PHE A 187 4.90 7.89 -3.07
CA PHE A 187 3.99 9.03 -3.21
C PHE A 187 2.89 9.05 -2.14
N HIS A 188 2.38 7.89 -1.73
CA HIS A 188 1.38 7.79 -0.67
C HIS A 188 1.96 8.10 0.72
N LEU A 189 3.19 7.69 1.00
CA LEU A 189 3.91 8.06 2.23
C LEU A 189 4.43 9.51 2.21
N MET A 190 4.28 10.21 1.07
CA MET A 190 4.90 11.51 0.81
C MET A 190 6.42 11.49 0.98
N ASP A 191 7.06 10.33 0.81
CA ASP A 191 8.50 10.19 0.85
C ASP A 191 9.06 9.94 -0.56
N TYR A 192 9.84 10.90 -1.04
CA TYR A 192 10.33 10.92 -2.42
C TYR A 192 11.75 10.35 -2.55
N GLN A 193 12.46 10.07 -1.45
CA GLN A 193 13.89 9.70 -1.48
C GLN A 193 14.13 8.22 -1.18
N ASP A 194 13.76 7.75 0.01
CA ASP A 194 14.17 6.42 0.47
C ASP A 194 12.97 5.47 0.65
N GLY A 195 11.74 5.99 0.57
CA GLY A 195 10.52 5.20 0.77
C GLY A 195 10.38 4.70 2.21
N GLU A 196 11.03 5.37 3.15
CA GLU A 196 11.02 5.03 4.56
C GLU A 196 9.85 5.72 5.25
N ALA A 197 9.25 5.01 6.23
CA ALA A 197 8.15 5.56 7.02
C ALA A 197 8.60 6.64 8.02
N ASP A 198 9.91 6.83 8.21
CA ASP A 198 10.49 7.83 9.12
C ASP A 198 10.80 9.15 8.41
N ASN A 199 9.77 9.77 7.83
CA ASN A 199 9.90 11.08 7.18
C ASN A 199 9.21 12.18 8.00
N GLN A 200 9.91 13.30 8.24
CA GLN A 200 9.38 14.48 8.92
C GLN A 200 8.12 15.05 8.25
N LEU A 201 8.03 14.97 6.91
CA LEU A 201 6.85 15.41 6.16
C LEU A 201 5.62 14.56 6.50
N LEU A 202 5.79 13.24 6.58
CA LEU A 202 4.73 12.32 6.98
C LEU A 202 4.28 12.62 8.42
N PHE A 203 5.22 12.82 9.34
CA PHE A 203 4.93 13.14 10.74
C PHE A 203 4.06 14.39 10.90
N TRP A 204 4.44 15.51 10.26
CA TRP A 204 3.65 16.74 10.32
C TRP A 204 2.29 16.60 9.64
N THR A 205 2.22 15.83 8.54
CA THR A 205 0.97 15.57 7.83
C THR A 205 0.00 14.74 8.70
N ILE A 206 0.50 13.77 9.47
CA ILE A 206 -0.29 13.00 10.44
C ILE A 206 -0.83 13.92 11.55
N ILE A 207 -0.01 14.79 12.13
CA ILE A 207 -0.46 15.74 13.15
C ILE A 207 -1.53 16.70 12.58
N ALA A 208 -1.29 17.27 11.41
CA ALA A 208 -2.22 18.20 10.78
C ALA A 208 -3.56 17.53 10.42
N SER A 209 -3.52 16.29 9.92
CA SER A 209 -4.73 15.52 9.59
C SER A 209 -5.52 15.13 10.84
N LEU A 210 -4.86 14.74 11.93
CA LEU A 210 -5.52 14.48 13.22
C LEU A 210 -6.22 15.73 13.76
N LEU A 211 -5.56 16.90 13.71
CA LEU A 211 -6.17 18.18 14.10
C LEU A 211 -7.35 18.54 13.21
N ALA A 212 -7.25 18.32 11.90
CA ALA A 212 -8.33 18.57 10.95
C ALA A 212 -9.54 17.66 11.20
N VAL A 213 -9.33 16.35 11.44
CA VAL A 213 -10.40 15.39 11.77
C VAL A 213 -11.07 15.76 13.09
N PHE A 214 -10.29 16.13 14.10
CA PHE A 214 -10.82 16.58 15.40
C PHE A 214 -11.68 17.84 15.24
N SER A 215 -11.14 18.86 14.55
CA SER A 215 -11.87 20.10 14.25
C SER A 215 -13.16 19.84 13.46
N GLY A 216 -13.09 19.01 12.41
CA GLY A 216 -14.25 18.60 11.61
C GLY A 216 -15.32 17.89 12.43
N THR A 217 -14.93 17.01 13.34
CA THR A 217 -15.84 16.29 14.25
C THR A 217 -16.55 17.26 15.19
N VAL A 218 -15.81 18.20 15.78
CA VAL A 218 -16.36 19.25 16.64
C VAL A 218 -17.35 20.15 15.87
N LEU A 219 -16.97 20.59 14.67
CA LEU A 219 -17.84 21.39 13.80
C LEU A 219 -19.11 20.64 13.40
N LEU A 220 -18.99 19.35 13.05
CA LEU A 220 -20.13 18.50 12.69
C LEU A 220 -21.11 18.38 13.87
N TYR A 221 -20.60 18.15 15.08
CA TYR A 221 -21.40 18.10 16.30
C TYR A 221 -22.17 19.40 16.53
N PHE A 222 -21.49 20.55 16.46
CA PHE A 222 -22.14 21.85 16.65
C PHE A 222 -23.16 22.18 15.54
N CYS A 223 -22.85 21.85 14.28
CA CYS A 223 -23.75 22.06 13.15
C CYS A 223 -25.02 21.21 13.29
N MET A 224 -24.89 19.94 13.69
CA MET A 224 -26.01 19.05 13.91
C MET A 224 -26.89 19.51 15.09
N LYS A 225 -26.27 19.94 16.21
CA LYS A 225 -26.98 20.52 17.36
C LYS A 225 -27.74 21.81 16.99
N SER A 226 -27.11 22.69 16.19
CA SER A 226 -27.73 23.94 15.73
C SER A 226 -28.92 23.68 14.79
N ARG A 227 -28.78 22.73 13.84
CA ARG A 227 -29.88 22.32 12.96
C ARG A 227 -31.05 21.68 13.72
N MET A 228 -30.78 20.88 14.75
CA MET A 228 -31.84 20.33 15.61
C MET A 228 -32.56 21.44 16.39
N LYS A 229 -31.83 22.41 16.95
CA LYS A 229 -32.41 23.55 17.67
C LYS A 229 -33.29 24.43 16.75
N SER A 230 -32.85 24.66 15.52
CA SER A 230 -33.61 25.44 14.52
C SER A 230 -34.89 24.75 14.03
N ARG A 231 -34.94 23.41 14.05
CA ARG A 231 -36.16 22.65 13.71
C ARG A 231 -37.19 22.61 14.85
N MET A 232 -36.75 22.79 16.10
CA MET A 232 -37.64 22.77 17.28
C MET A 232 -38.20 24.13 17.68
N THR A 233 -37.70 25.24 17.11
CA THR A 233 -38.30 26.57 17.33
C THR A 233 -39.30 26.89 16.22
N PRO A 234 -40.63 26.84 16.45
CA PRO A 234 -41.56 27.45 15.52
C PRO A 234 -41.24 28.94 15.46
N ARG A 235 -41.21 29.51 14.25
CA ARG A 235 -40.97 30.93 14.01
C ARG A 235 -42.12 31.73 14.63
N ILE A 236 -42.02 32.05 15.91
CA ILE A 236 -42.94 32.97 16.60
C ILE A 236 -42.67 34.35 15.98
N LYS A 237 -43.47 34.71 14.98
CA LYS A 237 -43.53 36.07 14.45
C LYS A 237 -43.93 36.98 15.62
N SER A 238 -43.06 37.94 15.92
CA SER A 238 -43.21 38.87 17.03
C SER A 238 -44.58 39.54 16.99
N ARG A 239 -45.28 39.50 18.13
CA ARG A 239 -46.62 40.11 18.38
C ARG A 239 -46.71 41.59 18.01
N LYS A 240 -45.57 42.27 17.81
CA LYS A 240 -45.49 43.67 17.38
C LYS A 240 -45.92 43.86 15.91
N GLU A 241 -45.65 42.91 15.01
CA GLU A 241 -46.14 43.01 13.61
C GLU A 241 -47.66 42.84 13.50
N LEU A 242 -48.30 42.18 14.48
CA LEU A 242 -49.76 41.97 14.47
C LEU A 242 -50.53 43.20 14.98
N LEU A 243 -49.85 44.12 15.69
CA LEU A 243 -50.47 45.31 16.27
C LEU A 243 -50.42 46.54 15.35
N ASP A 244 -49.50 46.58 14.38
CA ASP A 244 -49.45 47.65 13.36
C ASP A 244 -50.45 47.43 12.20
N LEU A 245 -51.12 46.28 12.11
CA LEU A 245 -52.04 45.95 11.01
C LEU A 245 -53.51 46.35 11.25
N LYS A 246 -53.81 47.20 12.25
CA LYS A 246 -55.17 47.75 12.43
C LYS A 246 -55.16 49.23 12.79
N PRO A 247 -55.23 50.13 11.79
CA PRO A 247 -55.85 51.43 11.96
C PRO A 247 -57.25 51.45 11.32
N ASN A 248 -58.19 52.09 12.00
CA ASN A 248 -59.50 52.56 11.50
C ASN A 248 -60.70 51.60 11.52
N LEU A 249 -61.22 51.36 12.73
CA LEU A 249 -62.66 51.16 12.94
C LEU A 249 -63.18 52.18 13.96
N ARG A 250 -63.28 53.45 13.57
CA ARG A 250 -64.18 54.43 14.22
C ARG A 250 -64.32 55.72 13.42
N GLN A 251 -65.46 55.85 12.75
CA GLN A 251 -66.12 57.06 12.22
C GLN A 251 -67.32 56.51 11.42
N ASP A 252 -68.54 57.02 11.40
CA ASP A 252 -69.24 58.06 12.14
C ASP A 252 -70.71 57.90 11.69
N HIS A 253 -71.70 57.93 12.59
CA HIS A 253 -73.09 58.13 12.15
C HIS A 253 -73.89 58.90 13.19
N GLN A 254 -74.06 60.18 12.87
CA GLN A 254 -74.97 61.14 13.49
C GLN A 254 -76.44 60.78 13.23
N PRO A 255 -77.37 61.16 14.13
CA PRO A 255 -78.80 60.98 13.93
C PRO A 255 -79.40 62.18 13.19
N ASN A 256 -80.35 61.94 12.29
CA ASN A 256 -81.28 62.99 11.88
C ASN A 256 -82.72 62.46 11.85
N THR A 257 -83.60 63.30 12.34
CA THR A 257 -85.02 63.12 12.61
C THR A 257 -85.86 63.33 11.35
N ASP A 258 -86.95 62.57 11.21
CA ASP A 258 -88.33 63.06 11.06
C ASP A 258 -89.22 62.18 10.17
N SER A 259 -90.38 61.84 10.76
CA SER A 259 -91.72 61.76 10.18
C SER A 259 -91.95 60.81 8.98
N VAL A 260 -92.84 59.80 8.99
CA VAL A 260 -94.31 59.77 9.19
C VAL A 260 -94.88 59.02 7.96
N TYR A 261 -95.82 58.11 8.24
CA TYR A 261 -96.84 57.52 7.35
C TYR A 261 -96.47 56.42 6.33
N SER A 262 -96.93 55.21 6.68
CA SER A 262 -98.04 54.50 6.00
C SER A 262 -97.81 53.63 4.76
N SER A 263 -98.20 52.37 4.97
CA SER A 263 -99.15 51.59 4.15
C SER A 263 -98.64 50.81 2.94
N SER A 264 -98.84 49.49 3.07
CA SER A 264 -99.50 48.58 2.12
C SER A 264 -98.91 48.29 0.73
N ALA A 265 -98.67 46.99 0.55
CA ALA A 265 -99.23 46.13 -0.50
C ALA A 265 -98.52 45.96 -1.85
N GLN A 266 -98.52 44.67 -2.26
CA GLN A 266 -98.51 44.07 -3.61
C GLN A 266 -97.21 44.12 -4.43
N GLN A 267 -96.62 43.01 -4.90
CA GLN A 267 -97.05 41.84 -5.72
C GLN A 267 -96.64 42.01 -7.20
N GLY A 268 -96.09 40.93 -7.78
CA GLY A 268 -95.76 40.75 -9.20
C GLY A 268 -94.29 40.38 -9.41
N GLU A 269 -93.92 39.10 -9.61
CA GLU A 269 -93.87 38.39 -10.93
C GLU A 269 -92.89 39.06 -11.92
N SER A 270 -92.08 38.39 -12.74
CA SER A 270 -91.74 36.99 -13.03
C SER A 270 -90.65 37.09 -14.13
N HIS A 271 -89.76 36.11 -14.27
CA HIS A 271 -89.29 35.52 -15.54
C HIS A 271 -87.88 34.91 -15.40
N ALA A 272 -87.80 33.60 -15.58
CA ALA A 272 -86.78 32.97 -16.42
C ALA A 272 -87.32 31.60 -16.87
N MET A 273 -87.52 31.48 -18.18
CA MET A 273 -87.78 30.26 -18.93
C MET A 273 -86.46 29.54 -19.21
N ASP A 274 -86.61 28.22 -19.41
CA ASP A 274 -85.72 27.22 -20.04
C ASP A 274 -84.53 26.67 -19.23
#